data_AF-A0A923TI08-F1
#
_entry.id   AF-A0A923TI08-F1
#
_cell.length_a   1.000
_cell.length_b   1.000
_cell.length_c   1.000
_cell.angle_alpha   90.00
_cell.angle_beta   90.00
_cell.angle_gamma   90.00
#
_symmetry.space_group_name_H-M   'P 1'
#
loop_
_entity.id
_entity.type
_entity.pdbx_description
1 polymer ?
#
loop_
_entity_poly.entity_id
_entity_poly.type
_entity_poly.pdbx_seq_one_letter_code
_entity_poly.pdbx_strand_id
1 'polypeptide(L)'
;MTATAFDAALSLLWASFTGLARSRVADLDAYVAARAAGQDAEPQRAAATVAAHKLAGALGSYGRGGSDEASRLEALLRTGPAPDPLEVVALVAVLRAEVDR
;
A
#
# COMPACT_ATOMS: atom_id res chain seq x y z
N MET A 1 26.96 -13.66 9.57
CA MET A 1 26.16 -12.42 9.50
C MET A 1 25.19 -12.44 10.67
N THR A 2 25.36 -11.58 11.66
CA THR A 2 24.33 -11.37 12.68
C THR A 2 23.11 -10.74 12.00
N ALA A 3 21.89 -11.09 12.42
CA ALA A 3 20.64 -10.59 11.83
C ALA A 3 20.65 -9.08 11.57
N THR A 4 21.30 -8.32 12.46
CA THR A 4 21.46 -6.87 12.38
C THR A 4 22.14 -6.31 11.12
N ALA A 5 23.14 -6.99 10.55
CA ALA A 5 23.82 -6.49 9.35
C ALA A 5 22.97 -6.66 8.08
N PHE A 6 22.16 -7.72 8.05
CA PHE A 6 21.22 -7.98 6.98
C PHE A 6 20.05 -6.98 7.03
N ASP A 7 19.49 -6.75 8.21
CA ASP A 7 18.38 -5.79 8.41
C ASP A 7 18.79 -4.35 8.07
N ALA A 8 20.04 -3.98 8.39
CA ALA A 8 20.60 -2.69 8.00
C ALA A 8 20.72 -2.56 6.47
N ALA A 9 21.13 -3.61 5.78
CA ALA A 9 21.20 -3.62 4.32
C ALA A 9 19.82 -3.50 3.67
N LEU A 10 18.81 -4.20 4.19
CA LEU A 10 17.43 -4.06 3.74
C LEU A 10 16.89 -2.64 3.96
N SER A 11 17.23 -2.01 5.09
CA SER A 11 16.83 -0.63 5.40
C SER A 11 17.43 0.39 4.43
N LEU A 12 18.69 0.21 4.04
CA LEU A 12 19.34 1.06 3.02
C LEU A 12 18.69 0.89 1.64
N LEU A 13 18.35 -0.36 1.28
CA LEU A 13 17.69 -0.63 0.01
C LEU A 13 16.26 -0.07 -0.02
N TRP A 14 15.54 -0.18 1.10
CA TRP A 14 14.24 0.44 1.29
C TRP A 14 14.29 1.96 1.08
N ALA A 15 15.29 2.64 1.63
CA ALA A 15 15.45 4.09 1.45
C ALA A 15 15.48 4.49 -0.03
N SER A 16 16.03 3.65 -0.91
CA SER A 16 16.04 3.88 -2.36
C SER A 16 14.67 3.63 -3.03
N PHE A 17 13.80 2.85 -2.40
CA PHE A 17 12.47 2.49 -2.89
C PHE A 17 11.34 3.36 -2.30
N THR A 18 11.59 4.07 -1.19
CA THR A 18 10.59 4.91 -0.49
C THR A 18 9.85 5.89 -1.41
N GLY A 19 10.55 6.54 -2.34
CA GLY A 19 9.92 7.45 -3.30
C GLY A 19 8.85 6.77 -4.15
N LEU A 20 9.13 5.55 -4.63
CA LEU A 20 8.17 4.77 -5.39
C LEU A 20 7.02 4.27 -4.51
N ALA A 21 7.32 3.82 -3.29
CA ALA A 21 6.30 3.38 -2.33
C ALA A 21 5.33 4.51 -1.97
N ARG A 22 5.82 5.74 -1.75
CA ARG A 22 4.99 6.93 -1.53
C ARG A 22 4.08 7.23 -2.72
N SER A 23 4.58 7.11 -3.94
CA SER A 23 3.74 7.25 -5.14
C SER A 23 2.60 6.23 -5.15
N ARG A 24 2.83 5.00 -4.67
CA ARG A 24 1.77 4.00 -4.58
C ARG A 24 0.75 4.33 -3.50
N VAL A 25 1.18 4.85 -2.36
CA VAL A 25 0.26 5.36 -1.33
C VAL A 25 -0.59 6.51 -1.88
N ALA A 26 -0.02 7.39 -2.72
CA ALA A 26 -0.79 8.46 -3.36
C ALA A 26 -1.89 7.93 -4.29
N ASP A 27 -1.64 6.83 -5.02
CA ASP A 27 -2.68 6.17 -5.84
C ASP A 27 -3.82 5.61 -4.98
N LEU A 28 -3.50 5.07 -3.79
CA LEU A 28 -4.49 4.61 -2.82
C LEU A 28 -5.33 5.77 -2.26
N ASP A 29 -4.67 6.89 -1.95
CA ASP A 29 -5.32 8.11 -1.47
C ASP A 29 -6.26 8.72 -2.52
N ALA A 30 -5.87 8.67 -3.80
CA ALA A 30 -6.71 9.12 -4.89
C ALA A 30 -8.00 8.29 -4.99
N TYR A 31 -7.93 6.97 -4.76
CA TYR A 31 -9.12 6.12 -4.69
C TYR A 31 -10.02 6.48 -3.50
N VAL A 32 -9.45 6.66 -2.31
CA VAL A 32 -10.20 7.08 -1.11
C VAL A 32 -10.91 8.42 -1.36
N ALA A 33 -10.22 9.39 -1.94
CA ALA A 33 -10.79 10.71 -2.24
C ALA A 33 -11.95 10.63 -3.26
N ALA A 34 -11.79 9.86 -4.33
CA ALA A 34 -12.84 9.66 -5.34
C ALA A 34 -14.09 9.00 -4.72
N ARG A 35 -13.90 8.00 -3.86
CA ARG A 35 -14.99 7.33 -3.13
C ARG A 35 -15.70 8.29 -2.17
N ALA A 36 -14.97 9.10 -1.42
CA ALA A 36 -15.54 10.11 -0.52
C ALA A 36 -16.35 11.18 -1.26
N ALA A 37 -15.95 11.51 -2.50
CA ALA A 37 -16.67 12.43 -3.36
C ALA A 37 -17.90 11.81 -4.06
N GLY A 38 -18.20 10.53 -3.84
CA GLY A 38 -19.31 9.82 -4.48
C GLY A 38 -19.12 9.63 -6.00
N GLN A 39 -17.87 9.70 -6.49
CA GLN A 39 -17.57 9.57 -7.91
C GLN A 39 -17.49 8.10 -8.33
N ASP A 40 -17.67 7.85 -9.63
CA ASP A 40 -17.24 6.59 -10.23
C ASP A 40 -15.72 6.51 -10.13
N ALA A 41 -15.28 5.62 -9.23
CA ALA A 41 -13.89 5.48 -8.86
C ALA A 41 -13.23 4.29 -9.57
N GLU A 42 -13.82 3.72 -10.63
CA GLU A 42 -13.28 2.53 -11.29
C GLU A 42 -11.85 2.73 -11.84
N PRO A 43 -11.49 3.84 -12.50
CA PRO A 43 -10.11 4.10 -12.90
C PRO A 43 -9.14 4.15 -11.70
N GLN A 44 -9.57 4.80 -10.62
CA GLN A 44 -8.79 4.92 -9.38
C GLN A 44 -8.72 3.57 -8.65
N ARG A 45 -9.75 2.74 -8.74
CA ARG A 45 -9.79 1.39 -8.16
C ARG A 45 -8.79 0.49 -8.85
N ALA A 46 -8.70 0.53 -10.18
CA ALA A 46 -7.70 -0.22 -10.94
C ALA A 46 -6.27 0.22 -10.56
N ALA A 47 -6.02 1.54 -10.50
CA ALA A 47 -4.73 2.07 -10.06
C ALA A 47 -4.40 1.66 -8.62
N ALA A 48 -5.35 1.80 -7.69
CA ALA A 48 -5.20 1.42 -6.29
C ALA A 48 -4.98 -0.08 -6.12
N THR A 49 -5.62 -0.93 -6.92
CA THR A 49 -5.40 -2.39 -6.90
C THR A 49 -3.96 -2.73 -7.27
N VAL A 50 -3.43 -2.11 -8.33
CA VAL A 50 -2.04 -2.29 -8.75
C VAL A 50 -1.08 -1.73 -7.70
N ALA A 51 -1.40 -0.57 -7.11
CA ALA A 51 -0.59 0.04 -6.06
C ALA A 51 -0.51 -0.86 -4.81
N ALA A 52 -1.65 -1.39 -4.35
CA ALA A 52 -1.72 -2.32 -3.22
C ALA A 52 -0.89 -3.59 -3.49
N HIS A 53 -1.03 -4.19 -4.67
CA HIS A 53 -0.23 -5.35 -5.08
C HIS A 53 1.28 -5.07 -5.06
N LYS A 54 1.71 -3.92 -5.58
CA LYS A 54 3.13 -3.54 -5.59
C LYS A 54 3.65 -3.22 -4.20
N LEU A 55 2.84 -2.64 -3.32
CA LEU A 55 3.19 -2.42 -1.92
C LEU A 55 3.34 -3.74 -1.17
N ALA A 56 2.43 -4.71 -1.35
CA ALA A 56 2.55 -6.04 -0.74
C ALA A 56 3.89 -6.69 -1.10
N GLY A 57 4.22 -6.74 -2.39
CA GLY A 57 5.48 -7.29 -2.86
C GLY A 57 6.72 -6.55 -2.33
N ALA A 58 6.70 -5.22 -2.35
CA ALA A 58 7.83 -4.41 -1.88
C ALA A 58 8.04 -4.53 -0.37
N LEU A 59 7.00 -4.33 0.43
CA LEU A 59 7.08 -4.38 1.89
C LEU A 59 7.56 -5.75 2.36
N GLY A 60 7.01 -6.85 1.79
CA GLY A 60 7.47 -8.20 2.08
C GLY A 60 8.93 -8.44 1.66
N SER A 61 9.33 -7.99 0.47
CA SER A 61 10.70 -8.18 -0.03
C SER A 61 11.76 -7.43 0.79
N TYR A 62 11.39 -6.30 1.38
CA TYR A 62 12.28 -5.49 2.20
C TYR A 62 12.13 -5.73 3.72
N GLY A 63 11.37 -6.75 4.13
CA GLY A 63 11.18 -7.09 5.54
C GLY A 63 10.45 -6.02 6.35
N ARG A 64 9.59 -5.23 5.69
CA ARG A 64 8.80 -4.15 6.29
C ARG A 64 7.42 -4.66 6.74
N GLY A 65 6.83 -3.98 7.71
CA GLY A 65 5.43 -4.18 8.08
C GLY A 65 4.48 -3.72 6.96
N GLY A 66 3.19 -4.04 7.06
CA GLY A 66 2.18 -3.57 6.11
C GLY A 66 1.94 -4.47 4.88
N SER A 67 2.73 -5.54 4.70
CA SER A 67 2.58 -6.45 3.55
C SER A 67 1.24 -7.18 3.54
N ASP A 68 0.76 -7.60 4.72
CA ASP A 68 -0.51 -8.30 4.86
C ASP A 68 -1.69 -7.34 4.64
N GLU A 69 -1.59 -6.12 5.16
CA GLU A 69 -2.56 -5.05 4.95
C GLU A 69 -2.66 -4.64 3.47
N ALA A 70 -1.52 -4.55 2.78
CA ALA A 70 -1.48 -4.30 1.35
C ALA A 70 -2.14 -5.43 0.55
N SER A 71 -1.89 -6.69 0.93
CA SER A 71 -2.50 -7.86 0.29
C SER A 71 -4.01 -7.92 0.54
N ARG A 72 -4.46 -7.57 1.75
CA ARG A 72 -5.87 -7.45 2.08
C ARG A 72 -6.55 -6.36 1.26
N LEU A 73 -5.92 -5.19 1.16
CA LEU A 73 -6.44 -4.09 0.34
C LEU A 73 -6.52 -4.48 -1.13
N GLU A 74 -5.49 -5.13 -1.68
CA GLU A 74 -5.51 -5.68 -3.04
C GLU A 74 -6.72 -6.61 -3.26
N ALA A 75 -6.98 -7.53 -2.33
CA ALA A 75 -8.11 -8.47 -2.43
C ALA A 75 -9.47 -7.76 -2.38
N LEU A 76 -9.64 -6.78 -1.48
CA LEU A 76 -10.85 -5.97 -1.38
C LEU A 76 -11.10 -5.18 -2.66
N LEU A 77 -10.06 -4.59 -3.25
CA LEU A 77 -10.19 -3.80 -4.46
C LEU A 77 -10.40 -4.67 -5.70
N ARG A 78 -9.88 -5.91 -5.73
CA ARG A 78 -10.04 -6.82 -6.88
C ARG A 78 -11.43 -7.44 -6.97
N THR A 79 -12.10 -7.65 -5.84
CA THR A 79 -13.31 -8.48 -5.77
C THR A 79 -14.56 -7.65 -5.55
N GLY A 80 -15.68 -8.11 -6.12
CA GLY A 80 -17.02 -7.79 -5.64
C GLY A 80 -17.52 -6.34 -5.78
N PRO A 81 -18.63 -6.02 -5.06
CA PRO A 81 -19.16 -4.66 -4.95
C PRO A 81 -18.15 -3.74 -4.24
N ALA A 82 -18.39 -2.44 -4.27
CA ALA A 82 -17.46 -1.49 -3.68
C ALA A 82 -17.21 -1.80 -2.19
N PRO A 83 -15.94 -1.89 -1.75
CA PRO A 83 -15.59 -2.25 -0.37
C PRO A 83 -16.04 -1.18 0.62
N ASP A 84 -16.11 -1.56 1.90
CA ASP A 84 -16.41 -0.64 3.00
C ASP A 84 -15.39 0.52 3.00
N PRO A 85 -15.85 1.78 2.84
CA PRO A 85 -14.96 2.93 2.84
C PRO A 85 -14.10 3.05 4.11
N LEU A 86 -14.63 2.67 5.28
CA LEU A 86 -13.89 2.77 6.54
C LEU A 86 -12.76 1.74 6.61
N GLU A 87 -13.00 0.53 6.11
CA GLU A 87 -11.97 -0.51 6.03
C GLU A 87 -10.84 -0.09 5.10
N VAL A 88 -11.17 0.45 3.93
CA VAL A 88 -10.18 0.96 2.97
C VAL A 88 -9.35 2.09 3.60
N VAL A 89 -9.99 3.08 4.22
CA VAL A 89 -9.29 4.21 4.87
C VAL A 89 -8.32 3.71 5.95
N ALA A 90 -8.76 2.73 6.76
CA ALA A 90 -7.91 2.16 7.82
C ALA A 90 -6.67 1.46 7.24
N LEU A 91 -6.85 0.64 6.20
CA LEU A 91 -5.72 -0.05 5.54
C LEU A 91 -4.75 0.94 4.90
N VAL A 92 -5.25 1.96 4.19
CA VAL A 92 -4.40 2.99 3.57
C VAL A 92 -3.61 3.78 4.62
N ALA A 93 -4.21 4.07 5.78
CA ALA A 93 -3.51 4.74 6.87
C ALA A 93 -2.35 3.91 7.44
N VAL A 94 -2.53 2.59 7.59
CA VAL A 94 -1.45 1.67 8.01
C VAL A 94 -0.32 1.67 6.99
N LEU A 95 -0.65 1.56 5.70
CA LEU A 95 0.34 1.53 4.63
C LEU A 95 1.15 2.83 4.55
N ARG A 96 0.49 3.98 4.75
CA ARG A 96 1.18 5.28 4.81
C ARG A 96 2.19 5.31 5.95
N ALA A 97 1.78 4.87 7.15
CA ALA A 97 2.66 4.84 8.31
C ALA A 97 3.87 3.92 8.11
N GLU A 98 3.68 2.73 7.53
CA GLU A 98 4.78 1.80 7.26
C GLU A 98 5.74 2.29 6.17
N VAL A 99 5.23 3.02 5.18
CA VAL A 99 6.06 3.61 4.13
C VAL A 99 6.95 4.75 4.63
N ASP A 100 6.46 5.54 5.58
CA ASP A 100 7.17 6.71 6.11
C ASP A 100 8.08 6.42 7.32
N ARG A 101 8.09 5.19 7.82
CA ARG A 101 8.92 4.73 8.93
C ARG A 101 10.41 4.59 8.58
#